data_AF-A0A2D9LVE7-F1
#
_entry.id   AF-A0A2D9LVE7-F1
#
_cell.length_a   1.000
_cell.length_b   1.000
_cell.length_c   1.000
_cell.angle_alpha   90.00
_cell.angle_beta   90.00
_cell.angle_gamma   90.00
#
_symmetry.space_group_name_H-M   'P 1'
#
loop_
_entity.id
_entity.type
_entity.pdbx_description
1 polymer ?
#
loop_
_entity_poly.entity_id
_entity_poly.type
_entity_poly.pdbx_seq_one_letter_code
_entity_poly.pdbx_strand_id
1 'polypeptide(L)' 'MPDENKKESRTDMLFGIVKAKYGDRLTDEQLKEVRSGVDGVEDLAVELRKVRLTNAVEPFANFQPYRGADNDE' A
#
# COMPACT_ATOMS: atom_id res chain seq x y z
N MET A 1 33.22 -5.74 -7.93
CA MET A 1 32.23 -4.80 -8.48
C MET A 1 30.88 -5.33 -8.05
N PRO A 2 30.04 -4.58 -7.32
CA PRO A 2 28.72 -5.07 -6.95
C PRO A 2 27.78 -4.97 -8.16
N ASP A 3 27.02 -6.04 -8.40
CA ASP A 3 26.08 -6.20 -9.51
C ASP A 3 25.09 -5.02 -9.65
N GLU A 4 25.21 -4.25 -10.73
CA GLU A 4 24.37 -3.09 -11.07
C GLU A 4 22.95 -3.43 -11.56
N ASN A 5 22.41 -4.62 -11.28
CA ASN A 5 21.08 -4.99 -11.80
C ASN A 5 20.23 -5.85 -10.86
N LYS A 6 20.39 -5.68 -9.55
CA LYS A 6 19.39 -6.18 -8.61
C LYS A 6 18.18 -5.24 -8.71
N LYS A 7 17.18 -5.61 -9.50
CA LYS A 7 15.85 -4.96 -9.43
C LYS A 7 15.46 -4.92 -7.95
N GLU A 8 15.38 -3.72 -7.39
CA GLU A 8 14.92 -3.54 -6.02
C GLU A 8 13.56 -4.21 -5.88
N SER A 9 13.38 -4.97 -4.80
CA SER A 9 12.10 -5.63 -4.57
C SER A 9 11.01 -4.56 -4.39
N ARG A 10 9.76 -4.93 -4.66
CA ARG A 10 8.64 -4.02 -4.43
C ARG A 10 8.55 -3.58 -2.97
N THR A 11 8.90 -4.47 -2.03
CA THR A 11 9.07 -4.12 -0.63
C THR A 11 10.15 -3.05 -0.43
N ASP A 12 11.33 -3.19 -1.02
CA ASP A 12 12.42 -2.21 -0.86
C ASP A 12 11.99 -0.82 -1.32
N MET A 13 11.30 -0.74 -2.46
CA MET A 13 10.75 0.51 -2.98
C MET A 13 9.70 1.11 -2.02
N LEU A 14 8.74 0.31 -1.55
CA LEU A 14 7.68 0.77 -0.65
C LEU A 14 8.25 1.23 0.71
N PHE A 15 9.17 0.44 1.26
CA PHE A 15 9.88 0.79 2.48
C PHE A 15 10.71 2.07 2.30
N GLY A 16 11.37 2.23 1.16
CA GLY A 16 12.09 3.44 0.78
C GLY A 16 11.20 4.70 0.81
N ILE A 17 9.97 4.60 0.30
CA ILE A 17 8.99 5.71 0.35
C ILE A 17 8.62 6.05 1.80
N VAL A 18 8.35 5.05 2.64
CA VAL A 18 8.00 5.27 4.05
C VAL A 18 9.16 5.91 4.80
N LYS A 19 10.38 5.37 4.62
CA LYS A 19 11.59 5.90 5.24
C LYS A 19 11.89 7.33 4.79
N ALA A 20 11.74 7.65 3.51
CA ALA A 20 11.95 9.00 2.99
C ALA A 20 10.94 10.02 3.54
N LYS A 21 9.71 9.61 3.84
CA LYS A 21 8.66 10.51 4.36
C LYS A 21 8.67 10.67 5.88
N TYR A 22 9.03 9.61 6.60
CA TYR A 22 8.81 9.53 8.04
C TYR A 22 10.03 9.05 8.84
N GLY A 23 11.14 8.70 8.18
CA GLY A 23 12.32 8.10 8.83
C GLY A 23 12.90 8.96 9.95
N ASP A 24 12.92 10.28 9.78
CA ASP A 24 13.43 11.21 10.79
C ASP A 24 12.59 11.25 12.09
N ARG A 25 11.39 10.66 12.07
CA ARG A 25 10.47 10.58 13.22
C ARG A 25 10.41 9.20 13.87
N LEU A 26 11.18 8.24 13.35
CA LEU A 26 11.13 6.86 13.78
C LEU A 26 12.50 6.44 14.33
N THR A 27 12.48 5.66 15.40
CA THR A 27 13.70 4.98 15.85
C THR A 27 14.08 3.86 14.89
N ASP A 28 15.33 3.39 14.98
CA ASP A 28 15.79 2.25 14.18
C ASP A 28 14.93 0.99 14.40
N GLU A 29 14.44 0.78 15.63
CA GLU A 29 13.59 -0.36 15.92
C GLU A 29 12.21 -0.23 15.28
N GLN A 30 11.60 0.96 15.36
CA GLN A 30 10.34 1.24 14.66
C GLN A 30 10.50 1.13 13.14
N LEU A 31 11.66 1.51 12.58
CA LEU A 31 11.95 1.31 11.16
C LEU A 31 12.01 -0.18 10.78
N LYS A 32 12.56 -1.04 11.65
CA LYS A 32 12.52 -2.50 11.42
C LYS A 32 11.11 -3.05 11.48
N GLU A 33 10.30 -2.61 12.45
CA GLU A 33 8.89 -3.00 12.53
C GLU A 33 8.11 -2.57 11.29
N VAL A 34 8.32 -1.34 10.81
CA VAL A 34 7.76 -0.84 9.55
C VAL A 34 8.19 -1.72 8.38
N ARG A 35 9.46 -2.10 8.29
CA ARG A 35 9.95 -2.99 7.23
C ARG A 35 9.20 -4.33 7.24
N SER A 36 9.09 -4.96 8.40
CA SER A 36 8.34 -6.21 8.59
C SER A 36 6.87 -6.06 8.16
N GLY A 37 6.22 -4.94 8.53
CA GLY A 37 4.86 -4.64 8.11
C GLY A 37 4.71 -4.47 6.59
N VAL A 38 5.66 -3.80 5.93
CA VAL A 38 5.65 -3.64 4.47
C VAL A 38 5.84 -4.99 3.78
N ASP A 39 6.74 -5.84 4.27
CA ASP A 39 6.93 -7.21 3.75
C ASP A 39 5.62 -8.01 3.83
N GLY A 40 4.96 -8.04 4.99
CA GLY A 40 3.68 -8.75 5.15
C GLY A 40 2.53 -8.21 4.28
N VAL A 41 2.46 -6.88 4.08
CA VAL A 41 1.45 -6.27 3.21
C VAL A 41 1.69 -6.60 1.75
N GLU A 42 2.94 -6.61 1.28
CA GLU A 42 3.24 -6.97 -0.12
C GLU A 42 2.97 -8.45 -0.39
N ASP A 43 3.28 -9.35 0.56
CA ASP A 43 2.92 -10.77 0.46
C ASP A 43 1.41 -10.95 0.31
N LEU A 44 0.62 -10.30 1.17
CA LEU A 44 -0.84 -10.32 1.07
C LEU A 44 -1.33 -9.75 -0.27
N ALA A 45 -0.74 -8.64 -0.72
CA ALA A 45 -1.11 -8.02 -1.99
C ALA A 45 -0.78 -8.92 -3.19
N VAL A 46 0.32 -9.67 -3.16
CA VAL A 46 0.66 -10.67 -4.18
C VAL A 46 -0.41 -11.76 -4.25
N GLU A 47 -0.88 -12.27 -3.11
CA GLU A 47 -1.96 -13.26 -3.08
C GLU A 47 -3.28 -12.70 -3.64
N LEU A 48 -3.66 -11.48 -3.24
CA LEU A 48 -4.87 -10.82 -3.75
C LEU A 48 -4.83 -10.57 -5.27
N ARG A 49 -3.66 -10.22 -5.82
CA ARG A 49 -3.48 -10.00 -7.27
C ARG A 49 -3.67 -11.27 -8.13
N LYS A 50 -3.64 -12.46 -7.53
CA LYS A 50 -3.93 -13.71 -8.25
C LYS A 50 -5.41 -13.82 -8.64
N VAL A 51 -6.29 -13.10 -7.93
CA VAL A 51 -7.72 -13.05 -8.26
C VAL A 51 -7.93 -12.09 -9.43
N ARG A 52 -8.33 -12.63 -10.59
CA ARG A 52 -8.68 -11.82 -11.76
C ARG A 52 -10.10 -11.30 -11.64
N LEU A 53 -10.23 -9.98 -11.54
CA LEU A 53 -11.51 -9.28 -11.60
C LEU A 53 -11.79 -8.86 -13.05
N THR A 54 -13.06 -8.89 -13.45
CA THR A 54 -13.49 -8.26 -14.70
C THR A 54 -13.85 -6.80 -14.42
N ASN A 55 -13.87 -5.94 -15.45
CA ASN A 55 -14.24 -4.53 -15.29
C ASN A 55 -15.70 -4.32 -14.84
N ALA A 56 -16.51 -5.38 -14.80
CA ALA A 56 -17.87 -5.34 -14.27
C ALA A 56 -17.94 -5.53 -12.75
N VAL A 57 -16.81 -5.83 -12.09
CA VAL A 57 -16.76 -6.00 -10.64
C VAL A 57 -16.54 -4.63 -9.99
N GLU A 58 -17.62 -4.06 -9.48
CA GLU A 58 -17.56 -2.83 -8.69
C GLU A 58 -16.97 -3.07 -7.29
N PRO A 59 -16.30 -2.08 -6.69
CA PRO A 59 -15.90 -2.13 -5.29
C PRO A 59 -17.10 -2.34 -4.35
N PHE A 60 -16.87 -2.96 -3.19
CA PHE A 60 -17.91 -3.15 -2.18
C PHE A 60 -18.58 -1.84 -1.75
N ALA A 61 -17.79 -0.76 -1.64
CA ALA A 61 -18.28 0.58 -1.36
C ALA A 61 -18.04 1.48 -2.56
N ASN A 62 -19.09 1.73 -3.33
CA ASN A 62 -19.08 2.75 -4.36
C ASN A 62 -19.11 4.14 -3.72
N PHE A 63 -18.40 5.08 -4.33
CA PHE A 63 -18.50 6.48 -3.93
C PHE A 63 -19.93 6.98 -4.16
N GLN A 64 -20.55 7.49 -3.10
CA GLN A 64 -21.84 8.17 -3.15
C GLN A 64 -21.62 9.64 -2.76
N PRO A 65 -21.84 10.59 -3.68
CA PRO A 65 -21.72 11.99 -3.33
C PRO A 65 -22.77 12.35 -2.27
N TYR A 66 -22.35 13.05 -1.22
CA TYR A 66 -23.28 13.62 -0.26
C TYR A 66 -24.12 14.71 -0.94
N ARG A 67 -25.44 14.54 -1.00
CA ARG A 67 -26.35 15.49 -1.67
C ARG A 67 -27.03 16.50 -0.73
N GLY A 68 -26.60 16.55 0.54
CA GLY A 68 -27.43 17.18 1.58
C GLY A 68 -28.67 16.30 1.83
N ALA A 69 -29.34 16.50 2.95
CA ALA A 69 -30.70 15.97 3.02
C ALA A 69 -31.50 16.67 1.93
N ASP A 70 -32.19 15.90 1.08
CA ASP A 70 -33.45 16.37 0.50
C ASP A 70 -34.41 16.55 1.71
N ASN A 71 -34.20 17.62 2.47
CA ASN A 71 -35.15 18.17 3.43
C ASN A 71 -36.12 19.03 2.62
N ASP A 72 -36.79 18.42 1.65
CA ASP A 72 -38.07 18.94 1.18
C ASP A 72 -39.13 18.15 1.95
N GLU A 73 -39.96 18.90 2.67
CA GLU A 73 -41.14 18.47 3.43
C GLU A 73 -42.08 17.52 2.65
#